data_AF-A0A5Y7WJU3-F1
#
_entry.id   AF-A0A5Y7WJU3-F1
#
_cell.length_a   1.000
_cell.length_b   1.000
_cell.length_c   1.000
_cell.angle_alpha   90.00
_cell.angle_beta   90.00
_cell.angle_gamma   90.00
#
_symmetry.space_group_name_H-M   'P 1'
#
loop_
_entity.id
_entity.type
_entity.pdbx_description
1 polymer ?
#
loop_
_entity_poly.entity_id
_entity_poly.type
_entity_poly.pdbx_seq_one_letter_code
_entity_poly.pdbx_strand_id
1 'polypeptide(L)'
;MSTKYFALLTNTGAAKLAKATALGMQVEITQMAVGDGNGALPTPDPAQTALAHEIRRAPLNALTIDPLNTSQIIAEQVIPEDVGGWWIREIGLFDKDGDMVAIANCAETYKPQLQEGSGRVQVIRVILIVSSTEAVTLKIDPAVVLATRKYVDSEIIEVKNYIDDQLLTHEQSRNHPDATLTDKGFVQLSSSTGSLDETMAATPKAVRIAMDNANARLAKERNLADLTNIPLARQSLQLGNSATRNVGATAGTVAAGDDSRITGALQKDQNGADIPNKPLFLQNVGLEETINLAKNAVPATRRINSKPLSGDITLSAGDVGALPITGGRLNGSLGIGTDNALGGNSIVLGDNDTGFKQDGDGVLGIYANNARVGYIDNSGLHMLNDVYSGDAHLGGNGDIFGSVWGGWLNDFLNNNYNRKNTASLGDYGWVRDESTGFIMQWGTLGSSNGTYNFPREFPASCFAVFVTNTNQQGGSVDNAFGYPVSKSQFFAATKASTDGNVVNNYPVAWFAIGR
;
A
#
# COMPACT_ATOMS: atom_id res chain seq x y z
N MET A 1 -53.30 7.84 -26.78
CA MET A 1 -52.79 7.10 -25.61
C MET A 1 -51.72 7.95 -24.98
N SER A 2 -51.92 8.49 -23.78
CA SER A 2 -50.87 9.22 -23.08
C SER A 2 -49.78 8.23 -22.65
N THR A 3 -48.53 8.51 -23.01
CA THR A 3 -47.37 7.75 -22.51
C THR A 3 -47.34 7.83 -20.98
N LYS A 4 -47.26 6.69 -20.31
CA LYS A 4 -47.30 6.60 -18.83
C LYS A 4 -46.06 7.23 -18.18
N TYR A 5 -44.92 7.17 -18.85
CA TYR A 5 -43.66 7.76 -18.41
C TYR A 5 -43.11 8.66 -19.50
N PHE A 6 -42.71 9.88 -19.13
CA PHE A 6 -42.23 10.89 -20.06
C PHE A 6 -41.42 11.96 -19.33
N ALA A 7 -40.61 12.70 -20.10
CA ALA A 7 -39.88 13.87 -19.65
C ALA A 7 -40.43 15.10 -20.35
N LEU A 8 -40.51 16.23 -19.64
CA LEU A 8 -40.89 17.53 -20.17
C LEU A 8 -39.85 18.59 -19.77
N LEU A 9 -39.72 19.60 -20.62
CA LEU A 9 -39.08 20.85 -20.24
C LEU A 9 -39.98 21.60 -19.26
N THR A 10 -39.38 22.16 -18.22
CA THR A 10 -40.05 23.15 -17.38
C THR A 10 -40.16 24.48 -18.15
N ASN A 11 -41.06 25.37 -17.74
CA ASN A 11 -41.16 26.72 -18.30
C ASN A 11 -39.83 27.48 -18.16
N THR A 12 -39.13 27.26 -17.04
CA THR A 12 -37.79 27.82 -16.79
C THR A 12 -36.75 27.26 -17.75
N GLY A 13 -36.72 25.93 -17.94
CA GLY A 13 -35.81 25.27 -18.87
C GLY A 13 -36.05 25.68 -20.33
N ALA A 14 -37.32 25.74 -20.74
CA ALA A 14 -37.70 26.20 -22.08
C ALA A 14 -37.27 27.66 -22.33
N ALA A 15 -37.45 28.56 -21.35
CA ALA A 15 -37.01 29.95 -21.44
C ALA A 15 -35.48 30.07 -21.52
N LYS A 16 -34.74 29.28 -20.73
CA LYS A 16 -33.28 29.26 -20.75
C LYS A 16 -32.73 28.72 -22.08
N LEU A 17 -33.30 27.64 -22.61
CA LEU A 17 -32.93 27.10 -23.92
C LEU A 17 -33.20 28.10 -25.05
N ALA A 18 -34.37 28.75 -25.05
CA ALA A 18 -34.69 29.76 -26.05
C ALA A 18 -33.73 30.96 -26.00
N LYS A 19 -33.37 31.42 -24.80
CA LYS A 19 -32.40 32.51 -24.60
C LYS A 19 -30.99 32.11 -25.03
N ALA A 20 -30.58 30.88 -24.73
CA ALA A 20 -29.30 30.32 -25.12
C ALA A 20 -29.16 30.28 -26.66
N THR A 21 -30.16 29.77 -27.37
CA THR A 21 -30.20 29.78 -28.84
C THR A 21 -30.15 31.20 -29.42
N ALA A 22 -30.87 32.15 -28.83
CA ALA A 22 -30.93 33.53 -29.35
C ALA A 22 -29.63 34.34 -29.15
N LEU A 23 -28.87 34.04 -28.09
CA LEU A 23 -27.65 34.77 -27.72
C LEU A 23 -26.36 34.04 -28.09
N GLY A 24 -26.44 32.86 -28.69
CA GLY A 24 -25.26 31.99 -28.93
C GLY A 24 -24.62 31.51 -27.62
N MET A 25 -25.38 31.48 -26.52
CA MET A 25 -24.94 30.96 -25.23
C MET A 25 -25.37 29.51 -25.09
N GLN A 26 -24.83 28.80 -24.09
CA GLN A 26 -25.18 27.41 -23.82
C GLN A 26 -25.74 27.24 -22.40
N VAL A 27 -26.74 26.38 -22.25
CA VAL A 27 -27.27 25.94 -20.95
C VAL A 27 -26.43 24.77 -20.46
N GLU A 28 -25.77 24.95 -19.32
CA GLU A 28 -24.96 23.93 -18.64
C GLU A 28 -25.84 23.10 -17.71
N ILE A 29 -26.33 21.94 -18.17
CA ILE A 29 -27.03 20.97 -17.29
C ILE A 29 -25.96 20.17 -16.55
N THR A 30 -25.89 20.33 -15.23
CA THR A 30 -24.78 19.80 -14.42
C THR A 30 -25.21 18.72 -13.43
N GLN A 31 -26.47 18.73 -12.99
CA GLN A 31 -26.96 17.85 -11.93
C GLN A 31 -28.26 17.14 -12.32
N MET A 32 -28.41 15.91 -11.83
CA MET A 32 -29.67 15.18 -11.82
C MET A 32 -30.09 14.92 -10.38
N ALA A 33 -31.35 15.18 -10.07
CA ALA A 33 -31.97 14.82 -8.82
C ALA A 33 -33.02 13.74 -9.04
N VAL A 34 -33.21 12.91 -8.03
CA VAL A 34 -34.19 11.84 -8.00
C VAL A 34 -34.99 11.91 -6.70
N GLY A 35 -36.27 11.58 -6.80
CA GLY A 35 -37.23 11.69 -5.71
C GLY A 35 -38.18 10.50 -5.64
N ASP A 36 -38.79 10.33 -4.47
CA ASP A 36 -39.76 9.26 -4.23
C ASP A 36 -41.21 9.70 -4.47
N GLY A 37 -41.44 10.95 -4.89
CA GLY A 37 -42.76 11.48 -5.21
C GLY A 37 -43.74 11.52 -4.02
N ASN A 38 -43.25 11.59 -2.77
CA ASN A 38 -44.07 11.50 -1.55
C ASN A 38 -44.92 10.21 -1.47
N GLY A 39 -44.41 9.09 -1.99
CA GLY A 39 -45.12 7.80 -1.93
C GLY A 39 -46.02 7.50 -3.13
N ALA A 40 -46.22 8.43 -4.05
CA ALA A 40 -47.05 8.26 -5.24
C ALA A 40 -46.28 8.62 -6.53
N LEU A 41 -46.68 8.07 -7.67
CA LEU A 41 -46.07 8.41 -8.97
C LEU A 41 -46.55 9.81 -9.42
N PRO A 42 -45.68 10.83 -9.48
CA PRO A 42 -46.09 12.16 -9.89
C PRO A 42 -46.28 12.24 -11.41
N THR A 43 -47.14 13.17 -11.84
CA THR A 43 -47.29 13.51 -13.26
C THR A 43 -46.45 14.76 -13.55
N PRO A 44 -45.45 14.70 -14.44
CA PRO A 44 -44.62 15.85 -14.78
C PRO A 44 -45.45 17.03 -15.32
N ASP A 45 -45.23 18.22 -14.75
CA ASP A 45 -45.87 19.49 -15.10
C ASP A 45 -44.81 20.56 -15.46
N PRO A 46 -44.89 21.21 -16.64
CA PRO A 46 -43.98 22.29 -17.02
C PRO A 46 -43.86 23.45 -16.01
N ALA A 47 -44.87 23.68 -15.16
CA ALA A 47 -44.81 24.72 -14.14
C ALA A 47 -43.93 24.38 -12.92
N GLN A 48 -43.44 23.14 -12.81
CA GLN A 48 -42.64 22.71 -11.67
C GLN A 48 -41.27 23.40 -11.60
N THR A 49 -40.90 23.85 -10.41
CA THR A 49 -39.59 24.44 -10.10
C THR A 49 -38.77 23.59 -9.12
N ALA A 50 -39.37 22.56 -8.50
CA ALA A 50 -38.70 21.52 -7.72
C ALA A 50 -39.41 20.15 -7.86
N LEU A 51 -38.72 19.07 -7.45
CA LEU A 51 -39.31 17.75 -7.28
C LEU A 51 -40.35 17.75 -6.14
N ALA A 52 -41.34 16.88 -6.19
CA ALA A 52 -42.36 16.76 -5.14
C ALA A 52 -41.75 16.33 -3.80
N HIS A 53 -40.77 15.44 -3.84
CA HIS A 53 -39.90 15.09 -2.72
C HIS A 53 -38.54 14.59 -3.23
N GLU A 54 -37.57 15.50 -3.23
CA GLU A 54 -36.18 15.18 -3.60
C GLU A 54 -35.49 14.36 -2.52
N ILE A 55 -34.92 13.22 -2.92
CA ILE A 55 -34.16 12.33 -2.01
C ILE A 55 -32.66 12.47 -2.25
N ARG A 56 -32.25 12.63 -3.51
CA ARG A 56 -30.84 12.72 -3.88
C ARG A 56 -30.64 13.65 -5.06
N ARG A 57 -29.59 14.44 -4.99
CA ARG A 57 -29.04 15.23 -6.10
C ARG A 57 -27.56 14.99 -6.22
N ALA A 58 -27.09 14.78 -7.45
CA ALA A 58 -25.68 14.57 -7.74
C ALA A 58 -25.32 15.04 -9.16
N PRO A 59 -24.03 15.23 -9.45
CA PRO A 59 -23.55 15.50 -10.80
C PRO A 59 -23.98 14.42 -11.81
N LEU A 60 -24.07 14.79 -13.08
CA LEU A 60 -24.30 13.85 -14.18
C LEU A 60 -23.04 13.03 -14.48
N ASN A 61 -23.22 11.75 -14.83
CA ASN A 61 -22.16 10.88 -15.33
C ASN A 61 -22.00 10.98 -16.85
N ALA A 62 -23.10 11.23 -17.56
CA ALA A 62 -23.09 11.45 -18.99
C ALA A 62 -24.21 12.42 -19.38
N LEU A 63 -23.94 13.29 -20.35
CA LEU A 63 -24.96 14.07 -21.02
C LEU A 63 -24.60 14.09 -22.50
N THR A 64 -25.35 13.36 -23.32
CA THR A 64 -25.01 13.13 -24.73
C THR A 64 -26.19 13.45 -25.62
N ILE A 65 -25.92 13.83 -26.87
CA ILE A 65 -26.95 13.93 -27.91
C ILE A 65 -27.12 12.54 -28.52
N ASP A 66 -28.37 12.09 -28.70
CA ASP A 66 -28.62 10.80 -29.36
C ASP A 66 -28.12 10.86 -30.82
N PRO A 67 -27.17 10.00 -31.22
CA PRO A 67 -26.61 10.00 -32.57
C PRO A 67 -27.64 9.65 -33.65
N LEU A 68 -28.75 8.98 -33.30
CA LEU A 68 -29.83 8.66 -34.23
C LEU A 68 -30.92 9.73 -34.25
N ASN A 69 -31.04 10.54 -33.19
CA ASN A 69 -32.06 11.58 -33.04
C ASN A 69 -31.42 12.85 -32.43
N THR A 70 -30.89 13.73 -33.29
CA THR A 70 -30.15 14.92 -32.85
C THR A 70 -30.96 15.94 -32.04
N SER A 71 -32.28 15.76 -31.91
CA SER A 71 -33.17 16.55 -31.03
C SER A 71 -33.37 15.93 -29.64
N GLN A 72 -32.71 14.82 -29.33
CA GLN A 72 -32.80 14.14 -28.03
C GLN A 72 -31.49 14.28 -27.27
N ILE A 73 -31.62 14.68 -26.01
CA ILE A 73 -30.53 14.73 -25.05
C ILE A 73 -30.74 13.60 -24.05
N ILE A 74 -29.71 12.78 -23.87
CA ILE A 74 -29.68 11.67 -22.94
C ILE A 74 -28.85 12.11 -21.73
N ALA A 75 -29.50 12.27 -20.59
CA ALA A 75 -28.85 12.54 -19.31
C ALA A 75 -28.77 11.25 -18.50
N GLU A 76 -27.57 10.91 -18.01
CA GLU A 76 -27.32 9.74 -17.19
C GLU A 76 -26.70 10.11 -15.85
N GLN A 77 -27.21 9.50 -14.79
CA GLN A 77 -26.57 9.47 -13.48
C GLN A 77 -26.42 8.01 -13.03
N VAL A 78 -25.26 7.68 -12.50
CA VAL A 78 -24.97 6.40 -11.86
C VAL A 78 -25.12 6.59 -10.35
N ILE A 79 -26.03 5.83 -9.75
CA ILE A 79 -26.18 5.75 -8.31
C ILE A 79 -25.37 4.53 -7.83
N PRO A 80 -24.32 4.74 -7.01
CA PRO A 80 -23.46 3.66 -6.54
C PRO A 80 -24.18 2.74 -5.55
N GLU A 81 -23.55 1.62 -5.20
CA GLU A 81 -24.14 0.55 -4.39
C GLU A 81 -24.34 0.89 -2.90
N ASP A 82 -23.58 1.87 -2.41
CA ASP A 82 -23.60 2.38 -1.04
C ASP A 82 -24.67 3.46 -0.81
N VAL A 83 -25.32 3.95 -1.89
CA VAL A 83 -26.37 4.97 -1.83
C VAL A 83 -27.71 4.36 -2.28
N GLY A 84 -28.69 4.29 -1.37
CA GLY A 84 -30.00 3.66 -1.62
C GLY A 84 -30.92 3.65 -0.41
N GLY A 85 -31.89 2.74 -0.39
CA GLY A 85 -32.90 2.59 0.68
C GLY A 85 -34.24 3.27 0.38
N TRP A 86 -34.49 3.68 -0.86
CA TRP A 86 -35.67 4.48 -1.25
C TRP A 86 -36.16 4.15 -2.66
N TRP A 87 -37.41 4.55 -2.92
CA TRP A 87 -38.06 4.41 -4.22
C TRP A 87 -37.75 5.60 -5.13
N ILE A 88 -37.54 5.32 -6.41
CA ILE A 88 -37.35 6.32 -7.46
C ILE A 88 -38.64 6.43 -8.25
N ARG A 89 -39.24 7.62 -8.28
CA ARG A 89 -40.49 7.91 -8.99
C ARG A 89 -40.42 9.15 -9.86
N GLU A 90 -39.59 10.11 -9.49
CA GLU A 90 -39.37 11.36 -10.22
C GLU A 90 -37.90 11.67 -10.40
N ILE A 91 -37.59 12.38 -11.47
CA ILE A 91 -36.24 12.74 -11.89
C ILE A 91 -36.25 14.18 -12.39
N GLY A 92 -35.36 15.03 -11.87
CA GLY A 92 -35.21 16.42 -12.27
C GLY A 92 -33.81 16.67 -12.82
N LEU A 93 -33.69 17.42 -13.91
CA LEU A 93 -32.42 17.89 -14.45
C LEU A 93 -32.24 19.36 -14.09
N PHE A 94 -31.05 19.72 -13.59
CA PHE A 94 -30.75 21.06 -13.10
C PHE A 94 -29.51 21.64 -13.75
N ASP A 95 -29.54 22.95 -14.00
CA ASP A 95 -28.39 23.66 -14.55
C ASP A 95 -27.42 24.16 -13.47
N LYS A 96 -26.31 24.75 -13.91
CA LYS A 96 -25.28 25.32 -13.04
C LYS A 96 -25.78 26.37 -12.03
N ASP A 97 -26.91 27.02 -12.32
CA ASP A 97 -27.50 28.05 -11.45
C ASP A 97 -28.51 27.43 -10.46
N GLY A 98 -28.72 26.11 -10.54
CA GLY A 98 -29.64 25.37 -9.67
C GLY A 98 -31.10 25.38 -10.15
N ASP A 99 -31.37 25.91 -11.34
CA ASP A 99 -32.73 25.95 -11.89
C ASP A 99 -33.09 24.60 -12.52
N MET A 100 -34.31 24.11 -12.26
CA MET A 100 -34.78 22.86 -12.85
C MET A 100 -35.12 23.07 -14.32
N VAL A 101 -34.36 22.43 -15.20
CA VAL A 101 -34.49 22.52 -16.66
C VAL A 101 -35.54 21.54 -17.18
N ALA A 102 -35.59 20.34 -16.61
CA ALA A 102 -36.54 19.31 -17.03
C ALA A 102 -37.01 18.46 -15.86
N ILE A 103 -38.22 17.93 -16.00
CA ILE A 103 -38.86 17.02 -15.06
C ILE A 103 -39.30 15.76 -15.81
N ALA A 104 -39.07 14.60 -15.20
CA ALA A 104 -39.49 13.32 -15.72
C ALA A 104 -40.03 12.43 -14.60
N ASN A 105 -40.96 11.54 -14.96
CA ASN A 105 -41.34 10.44 -14.12
C ASN A 105 -40.75 9.13 -14.65
N CYS A 106 -40.58 8.14 -13.79
CA CYS A 106 -40.10 6.82 -14.17
C CYS A 106 -40.95 5.71 -13.56
N ALA A 107 -40.77 4.48 -14.05
CA ALA A 107 -41.35 3.32 -13.39
C ALA A 107 -40.84 3.23 -11.94
N GLU A 108 -41.74 2.96 -11.00
CA GLU A 108 -41.40 2.83 -9.58
C GLU A 108 -40.30 1.78 -9.41
N THR A 109 -39.11 2.24 -9.03
CA THR A 109 -37.92 1.39 -8.93
C THR A 109 -37.32 1.54 -7.55
N TYR A 110 -37.22 0.44 -6.80
CA TYR A 110 -36.54 0.44 -5.51
C TYR A 110 -35.01 0.33 -5.70
N LYS A 111 -34.26 1.25 -5.13
CA LYS A 111 -32.79 1.24 -5.13
C LYS A 111 -32.28 0.72 -3.78
N PRO A 112 -31.91 -0.56 -3.64
CA PRO A 112 -31.39 -1.07 -2.38
C PRO A 112 -30.00 -0.49 -2.08
N GLN A 113 -29.70 -0.39 -0.79
CA GLN A 113 -28.36 -0.09 -0.27
C GLN A 113 -27.65 -1.39 0.14
N LEU A 114 -26.31 -1.39 0.10
CA LEU A 114 -25.50 -2.56 0.44
C LEU A 114 -25.83 -3.16 1.82
N GLN A 115 -26.23 -2.33 2.79
CA GLN A 115 -26.63 -2.74 4.15
C GLN A 115 -27.89 -3.63 4.18
N GLU A 116 -28.71 -3.59 3.13
CA GLU A 116 -29.91 -4.44 2.96
C GLU A 116 -29.59 -5.79 2.31
N GLY A 117 -28.30 -6.12 2.13
CA GLY A 117 -27.82 -7.39 1.57
C GLY A 117 -27.82 -7.46 0.03
N SER A 118 -28.15 -6.36 -0.66
CA SER A 118 -28.12 -6.25 -2.12
C SER A 118 -27.58 -4.89 -2.56
N GLY A 119 -26.26 -4.74 -2.59
CA GLY A 119 -25.61 -3.56 -3.18
C GLY A 119 -25.74 -3.60 -4.69
N ARG A 120 -26.61 -2.75 -5.26
CA ARG A 120 -26.81 -2.66 -6.71
C ARG A 120 -26.36 -1.29 -7.20
N VAL A 121 -25.50 -1.23 -8.21
CA VAL A 121 -25.27 0.00 -8.97
C VAL A 121 -26.45 0.20 -9.93
N GLN A 122 -27.07 1.38 -9.90
CA GLN A 122 -28.23 1.68 -10.74
C GLN A 122 -27.95 2.90 -11.61
N VAL A 123 -28.09 2.74 -12.92
CA VAL A 123 -28.01 3.85 -13.87
C VAL A 123 -29.41 4.39 -14.11
N ILE A 124 -29.60 5.69 -13.89
CA ILE A 124 -30.81 6.42 -14.23
C ILE A 124 -30.54 7.18 -15.53
N ARG A 125 -31.34 6.89 -16.55
CA ARG A 125 -31.26 7.51 -17.87
C ARG A 125 -32.55 8.26 -18.15
N VAL A 126 -32.45 9.54 -18.43
CA VAL A 126 -33.56 10.38 -18.87
C VAL A 126 -33.30 10.86 -20.29
N ILE A 127 -34.30 10.70 -21.16
CA ILE A 127 -34.26 11.20 -22.52
C ILE A 127 -35.16 12.44 -22.58
N LEU A 128 -34.56 13.57 -22.90
CA LEU A 128 -35.23 14.86 -23.03
C LEU A 128 -35.25 15.28 -24.50
N ILE A 129 -36.42 15.61 -25.02
CA ILE A 129 -36.57 16.16 -26.37
C ILE A 129 -36.48 17.69 -26.28
N VAL A 130 -35.58 18.30 -27.05
CA VAL A 130 -35.39 19.75 -27.11
C VAL A 130 -35.49 20.27 -28.54
N SER A 131 -35.83 21.55 -28.71
CA SER A 131 -35.93 22.22 -30.01
C SER A 131 -34.57 22.57 -30.62
N SER A 132 -33.51 22.70 -29.81
CA SER A 132 -32.13 22.94 -30.26
C SER A 132 -31.15 22.33 -29.25
N THR A 133 -30.32 21.39 -29.71
CA THR A 133 -29.27 20.75 -28.91
C THR A 133 -27.96 21.54 -28.87
N GLU A 134 -27.72 22.45 -29.84
CA GLU A 134 -26.57 23.37 -29.85
C GLU A 134 -26.58 24.35 -28.67
N ALA A 135 -27.77 24.65 -28.14
CA ALA A 135 -27.98 25.52 -26.99
C ALA A 135 -27.71 24.83 -25.64
N VAL A 136 -27.28 23.56 -25.62
CA VAL A 136 -26.92 22.81 -24.41
C VAL A 136 -25.45 22.43 -24.48
N THR A 137 -24.73 22.61 -23.39
CA THR A 137 -23.30 22.27 -23.32
C THR A 137 -23.00 21.20 -22.30
N LEU A 138 -22.08 20.33 -22.69
CA LEU A 138 -21.58 19.23 -21.90
C LEU A 138 -20.38 19.69 -21.09
N LYS A 139 -20.56 19.88 -19.78
CA LYS A 139 -19.44 20.11 -18.86
C LYS A 139 -19.46 19.07 -17.76
N ILE A 140 -18.72 17.99 -17.96
CA ILE A 140 -18.44 16.98 -16.92
C ILE A 140 -17.13 17.40 -16.25
N ASP A 141 -17.08 17.35 -14.92
CA ASP A 141 -15.82 17.36 -14.16
C ASP A 141 -15.30 15.91 -14.09
N PRO A 142 -14.24 15.54 -14.85
CA PRO A 142 -13.77 14.16 -14.91
C PRO A 142 -13.12 13.69 -13.61
N ALA A 143 -12.85 14.60 -12.65
CA ALA A 143 -12.12 14.27 -11.43
C ALA A 143 -13.00 13.63 -10.33
N VAL A 144 -14.33 13.69 -10.43
CA VAL A 144 -15.24 13.32 -9.31
C VAL A 144 -16.27 12.25 -9.69
N VAL A 145 -16.24 11.69 -10.91
CA VAL A 145 -17.36 10.88 -11.41
C VAL A 145 -16.90 9.54 -12.02
N LEU A 146 -17.57 8.45 -11.62
CA LEU A 146 -17.34 7.09 -12.13
C LEU A 146 -17.71 7.03 -13.63
N ALA A 147 -16.71 6.94 -14.51
CA ALA A 147 -16.93 6.78 -15.95
C ALA A 147 -17.50 5.39 -16.27
N THR A 148 -18.45 5.30 -17.21
CA THR A 148 -18.92 3.99 -17.68
C THR A 148 -17.81 3.29 -18.45
N ARG A 149 -17.67 1.96 -18.29
CA ARG A 149 -16.62 1.18 -18.98
C ARG A 149 -16.63 1.40 -20.50
N LYS A 150 -17.82 1.56 -21.09
CA LYS A 150 -18.01 1.83 -22.53
C LYS A 150 -17.39 3.17 -22.97
N TYR A 151 -17.47 4.20 -22.13
CA TYR A 151 -16.85 5.50 -22.39
C TYR A 151 -15.32 5.40 -22.40
N VAL A 152 -14.76 4.67 -21.44
CA VAL A 152 -13.30 4.47 -21.37
C VAL A 152 -12.79 3.66 -22.58
N ASP A 153 -13.51 2.60 -22.96
CA ASP A 153 -13.12 1.77 -24.10
C ASP A 153 -13.18 2.53 -25.44
N SER A 154 -14.13 3.46 -25.62
CA SER A 154 -14.22 4.27 -26.85
C SER A 154 -13.08 5.29 -26.98
N GLU A 155 -12.73 5.98 -25.89
CA GLU A 155 -11.63 6.95 -25.89
C GLU A 155 -10.27 6.27 -26.17
N ILE A 156 -10.06 5.07 -25.64
CA ILE A 156 -8.83 4.30 -25.90
C ILE A 156 -8.69 3.93 -27.39
N ILE A 157 -9.79 3.57 -28.05
CA ILE A 157 -9.79 3.24 -29.49
C ILE A 157 -9.46 4.46 -30.33
N GLU A 158 -10.00 5.64 -29.98
CA GLU A 158 -9.72 6.88 -30.70
C GLU A 158 -8.24 7.29 -30.58
N VAL A 159 -7.69 7.25 -29.37
CA VAL A 159 -6.26 7.53 -29.13
C VAL A 159 -5.36 6.57 -29.91
N LYS A 160 -5.72 5.28 -29.96
CA LYS A 160 -4.95 4.28 -30.71
C LYS A 160 -4.95 4.59 -32.21
N ASN A 161 -6.12 4.90 -32.78
CA ASN A 161 -6.23 5.22 -34.20
C ASN A 161 -5.42 6.48 -34.57
N TYR A 162 -5.43 7.49 -33.70
CA TYR A 162 -4.61 8.68 -33.89
C TYR A 162 -3.12 8.36 -33.89
N ILE A 163 -2.65 7.54 -32.95
CA ILE A 163 -1.25 7.13 -32.88
C ILE A 163 -0.84 6.33 -34.13
N ASP A 164 -1.67 5.38 -34.55
CA ASP A 164 -1.40 4.54 -35.73
C ASP A 164 -1.30 5.39 -37.00
N ASP A 165 -2.16 6.41 -37.18
CA ASP A 165 -2.11 7.33 -38.31
C ASP A 165 -0.86 8.23 -38.30
N GLN A 166 -0.46 8.73 -37.13
CA GLN A 166 0.77 9.51 -36.98
C GLN A 166 2.03 8.68 -37.27
N LEU A 167 2.07 7.41 -36.81
CA LEU A 167 3.17 6.49 -37.10
C LEU A 167 3.24 6.15 -38.58
N LEU A 168 2.11 5.85 -39.23
CA LEU A 168 2.05 5.57 -40.66
C LEU A 168 2.55 6.78 -41.49
N THR A 169 2.15 7.99 -41.10
CA THR A 169 2.62 9.23 -41.73
C THR A 169 4.13 9.40 -41.56
N HIS A 170 4.68 9.14 -40.37
CA HIS A 170 6.12 9.19 -40.13
C HIS A 170 6.89 8.18 -40.98
N GLU A 171 6.44 6.91 -41.02
CA GLU A 171 7.08 5.83 -41.81
C GLU A 171 7.11 6.11 -43.31
N GLN A 172 6.06 6.73 -43.85
CA GLN A 172 5.98 7.09 -45.27
C GLN A 172 6.72 8.40 -45.60
N SER A 173 7.01 9.22 -44.59
CA SER A 173 7.75 10.46 -44.79
C SER A 173 9.23 10.19 -44.99
N ARG A 174 9.90 11.11 -45.69
CA ARG A 174 11.37 11.22 -45.67
C ARG A 174 11.80 12.53 -45.01
N ASN A 175 10.96 13.10 -44.16
CA ASN A 175 11.16 14.40 -43.53
C ASN A 175 12.01 14.27 -42.26
N HIS A 176 13.24 13.76 -42.44
CA HIS A 176 14.24 13.69 -41.40
C HIS A 176 15.32 14.75 -41.68
N PRO A 177 16.00 15.26 -40.64
CA PRO A 177 17.18 16.11 -40.84
C PRO A 177 18.23 15.42 -41.72
N ASP A 178 18.89 16.20 -42.57
CA ASP A 178 20.04 15.72 -43.33
C ASP A 178 21.19 15.34 -42.39
N ALA A 179 22.00 14.34 -42.78
CA ALA A 179 23.15 13.96 -41.99
C ALA A 179 24.22 15.06 -42.02
N THR A 180 24.82 15.32 -40.88
CA THR A 180 25.98 16.22 -40.76
C THR A 180 27.23 15.40 -40.46
N LEU A 181 28.39 16.07 -40.32
CA LEU A 181 29.63 15.40 -39.89
C LEU A 181 29.55 14.84 -38.45
N THR A 182 28.59 15.31 -37.65
CA THR A 182 28.45 14.95 -36.23
C THR A 182 27.14 14.23 -35.91
N ASP A 183 26.08 14.48 -36.69
CA ASP A 183 24.73 14.02 -36.41
C ASP A 183 24.20 13.12 -37.53
N LYS A 184 23.53 12.03 -37.14
CA LYS A 184 22.94 11.07 -38.09
C LYS A 184 21.69 11.66 -38.74
N GLY A 185 21.54 11.43 -40.05
CA GLY A 185 20.39 11.87 -40.85
C GLY A 185 20.32 11.17 -42.21
N PHE A 186 19.50 11.66 -43.14
CA PHE A 186 19.48 11.17 -44.52
C PHE A 186 20.54 11.85 -45.40
N VAL A 187 20.99 11.16 -46.45
CA VAL A 187 22.06 11.62 -47.34
C VAL A 187 21.68 11.32 -48.79
N GLN A 188 21.94 12.27 -49.69
CA GLN A 188 21.82 12.08 -51.14
C GLN A 188 23.18 11.62 -51.72
N LEU A 189 23.17 10.63 -52.61
CA LEU A 189 24.39 10.00 -53.12
C LEU A 189 24.74 10.47 -54.54
N SER A 190 26.02 10.75 -54.80
CA SER A 190 26.54 11.10 -56.14
C SER A 190 27.70 10.20 -56.57
N SER A 191 27.74 9.88 -57.87
CA SER A 191 28.84 9.10 -58.47
C SER A 191 29.80 9.95 -59.32
N SER A 192 29.70 11.28 -59.26
CA SER A 192 30.62 12.20 -59.95
C SER A 192 31.94 12.33 -59.18
N THR A 193 33.08 12.38 -59.88
CA THR A 193 34.42 12.55 -59.28
C THR A 193 34.95 13.98 -59.32
N GLY A 194 34.17 14.93 -59.88
CA GLY A 194 34.53 16.35 -59.97
C GLY A 194 33.40 17.28 -59.52
N SER A 195 32.45 16.79 -58.72
CA SER A 195 31.39 17.62 -58.15
C SER A 195 31.96 18.58 -57.11
N LEU A 196 31.43 19.80 -57.08
CA LEU A 196 31.69 20.80 -56.03
C LEU A 196 30.55 20.89 -55.00
N ASP A 197 29.52 20.06 -55.16
CA ASP A 197 28.36 20.04 -54.27
C ASP A 197 28.72 19.37 -52.93
N GLU A 198 28.53 20.10 -51.84
CA GLU A 198 28.81 19.66 -50.47
C GLU A 198 27.59 19.00 -49.79
N THR A 199 26.42 18.98 -50.44
CA THR A 199 25.18 18.40 -49.89
C THR A 199 25.01 16.91 -50.21
N MET A 200 25.94 16.32 -50.96
CA MET A 200 25.88 14.92 -51.40
C MET A 200 27.10 14.11 -50.95
N ALA A 201 26.90 12.85 -50.57
CA ALA A 201 28.00 11.93 -50.30
C ALA A 201 28.45 11.16 -51.55
N ALA A 202 29.74 10.86 -51.63
CA ALA A 202 30.32 10.07 -52.70
C ALA A 202 29.91 8.59 -52.59
N THR A 203 29.54 7.97 -53.72
CA THR A 203 29.32 6.51 -53.77
C THR A 203 30.65 5.76 -53.83
N PRO A 204 30.67 4.45 -53.47
CA PRO A 204 31.83 3.58 -53.71
C PRO A 204 32.33 3.61 -55.16
N LYS A 205 31.43 3.85 -56.13
CA LYS A 205 31.78 4.01 -57.54
C LYS A 205 32.64 5.25 -57.78
N ALA A 206 32.27 6.41 -57.22
CA ALA A 206 33.07 7.64 -57.33
C ALA A 206 34.44 7.47 -56.67
N VAL A 207 34.47 6.90 -55.46
CA VAL A 207 35.72 6.66 -54.71
C VAL A 207 36.67 5.75 -55.49
N ARG A 208 36.16 4.66 -56.07
CA ARG A 208 36.98 3.75 -56.90
C ARG A 208 37.59 4.47 -58.10
N ILE A 209 36.81 5.25 -58.84
CA ILE A 209 37.32 5.98 -60.02
C ILE A 209 38.41 6.99 -59.60
N ALA A 210 38.22 7.70 -58.49
CA ALA A 210 39.24 8.61 -57.95
C ALA A 210 40.51 7.87 -57.53
N MET A 211 40.36 6.71 -56.89
CA MET A 211 41.47 5.85 -56.47
C MET A 211 42.25 5.29 -57.66
N ASP A 212 41.57 4.82 -58.70
CA ASP A 212 42.19 4.30 -59.92
C ASP A 212 43.03 5.39 -60.62
N ASN A 213 42.51 6.62 -60.69
CA ASN A 213 43.26 7.77 -61.22
C ASN A 213 44.46 8.14 -60.35
N ALA A 214 44.32 8.13 -59.02
CA ALA A 214 45.43 8.39 -58.10
C ALA A 214 46.55 7.33 -58.24
N ASN A 215 46.17 6.06 -58.32
CA ASN A 215 47.10 4.94 -58.52
C ASN A 215 47.87 5.05 -59.85
N ALA A 216 47.24 5.55 -60.91
CA ALA A 216 47.89 5.75 -62.21
C ALA A 216 48.96 6.86 -62.20
N ARG A 217 48.82 7.89 -61.35
CA ARG A 217 49.72 9.05 -61.31
C ARG A 217 50.94 8.86 -60.41
N LEU A 218 50.95 7.83 -59.56
CA LEU A 218 51.96 7.58 -58.53
C LEU A 218 52.32 6.10 -58.43
N ALA A 219 52.37 5.39 -59.56
CA ALA A 219 52.79 4.00 -59.59
C ALA A 219 54.26 3.88 -59.14
N LYS A 220 54.46 3.67 -57.84
CA LYS A 220 55.75 3.50 -57.15
C LYS A 220 56.62 2.42 -57.80
N GLU A 221 55.96 1.42 -58.39
CA GLU A 221 56.60 0.32 -59.15
C GLU A 221 57.29 0.78 -60.44
N ARG A 222 56.95 1.96 -60.96
CA ARG A 222 57.63 2.52 -62.13
C ARG A 222 58.98 3.15 -61.77
N ASN A 223 59.31 3.33 -60.49
CA ASN A 223 60.62 3.76 -59.99
C ASN A 223 61.29 4.88 -60.81
N LEU A 224 60.53 5.94 -61.14
CA LEU A 224 60.99 7.08 -61.96
C LEU A 224 61.33 6.74 -63.43
N ALA A 225 60.97 5.55 -63.93
CA ALA A 225 61.15 5.13 -65.33
C ALA A 225 60.26 5.91 -66.31
N ASP A 226 59.27 6.62 -65.81
CA ASP A 226 58.42 7.55 -66.56
C ASP A 226 59.05 8.94 -66.72
N LEU A 227 60.18 9.21 -66.05
CA LEU A 227 60.95 10.43 -66.30
C LEU A 227 61.66 10.32 -67.65
N THR A 228 61.28 11.20 -68.58
CA THR A 228 61.84 11.25 -69.94
C THR A 228 63.32 11.65 -69.98
N ASN A 229 63.87 12.23 -68.90
CA ASN A 229 65.29 12.56 -68.77
C ASN A 229 65.77 12.41 -67.31
N ILE A 230 66.17 11.19 -66.95
CA ILE A 230 66.62 10.83 -65.60
C ILE A 230 67.86 11.65 -65.13
N PRO A 231 68.90 11.88 -65.96
CA PRO A 231 70.04 12.72 -65.56
C PRO A 231 69.67 14.17 -65.22
N LEU A 232 68.83 14.82 -66.04
CA LEU A 232 68.41 16.21 -65.80
C LEU A 232 67.53 16.30 -64.54
N ALA A 233 66.62 15.34 -64.32
CA ALA A 233 65.81 15.28 -63.12
C ALA A 233 66.67 15.20 -61.84
N ARG A 234 67.73 14.38 -61.83
CA ARG A 234 68.68 14.30 -60.71
C ARG A 234 69.44 15.60 -60.48
N GLN A 235 69.82 16.30 -61.56
CA GLN A 235 70.53 17.59 -61.49
C GLN A 235 69.64 18.70 -60.96
N SER A 236 68.40 18.83 -61.44
CA SER A 236 67.44 19.84 -61.00
C SER A 236 67.08 19.71 -59.52
N LEU A 237 67.08 18.48 -59.00
CA LEU A 237 66.88 18.18 -57.59
C LEU A 237 68.16 18.29 -56.74
N GLN A 238 69.31 18.62 -57.35
CA GLN A 238 70.60 18.80 -56.69
C GLN A 238 71.06 17.59 -55.85
N LEU A 239 70.67 16.37 -56.24
CA LEU A 239 70.84 15.16 -55.40
C LEU A 239 72.30 14.65 -55.26
N GLY A 240 73.27 15.36 -55.85
CA GLY A 240 74.69 15.08 -55.73
C GLY A 240 75.11 13.68 -56.21
N ASN A 241 76.35 13.29 -55.88
CA ASN A 241 76.93 12.00 -56.30
C ASN A 241 76.39 10.80 -55.49
N SER A 242 75.73 11.04 -54.36
CA SER A 242 75.14 10.00 -53.52
C SER A 242 73.96 9.31 -54.21
N ALA A 243 73.19 10.04 -55.03
CA ALA A 243 72.01 9.51 -55.71
C ALA A 243 72.31 8.51 -56.86
N THR A 244 73.58 8.32 -57.21
CA THR A 244 74.02 7.34 -58.23
C THR A 244 74.84 6.20 -57.65
N ARG A 245 75.07 6.19 -56.34
CA ARG A 245 75.84 5.16 -55.66
C ARG A 245 74.89 4.27 -54.88
N ASN A 246 75.18 2.97 -54.86
CA ASN A 246 74.48 2.04 -53.97
C ASN A 246 74.79 2.39 -52.51
N VAL A 247 73.87 2.07 -51.60
CA VAL A 247 74.11 2.12 -50.15
C VAL A 247 74.80 0.81 -49.74
N GLY A 248 75.86 0.88 -48.93
CA GLY A 248 76.59 -0.32 -48.50
C GLY A 248 77.77 -0.01 -47.58
N ALA A 249 78.48 -1.08 -47.18
CA ALA A 249 79.58 -1.02 -46.21
C ALA A 249 81.00 -0.87 -46.84
N THR A 250 81.09 -0.77 -48.17
CA THR A 250 82.35 -0.79 -48.91
C THR A 250 82.70 0.58 -49.50
N ALA A 251 84.00 0.85 -49.71
CA ALA A 251 84.45 2.10 -50.31
C ALA A 251 83.81 2.33 -51.70
N GLY A 252 83.35 3.55 -51.97
CA GLY A 252 82.63 3.90 -53.22
C GLY A 252 81.10 3.85 -53.13
N THR A 253 80.54 3.37 -52.02
CA THR A 253 79.09 3.41 -51.70
C THR A 253 78.76 4.56 -50.75
N VAL A 254 77.48 4.94 -50.68
CA VAL A 254 76.96 5.74 -49.55
C VAL A 254 76.96 4.86 -48.31
N ALA A 255 77.52 5.33 -47.20
CA ALA A 255 77.63 4.54 -45.98
C ALA A 255 76.23 4.10 -45.49
N ALA A 256 76.03 2.80 -45.33
CA ALA A 256 74.85 2.23 -44.70
C ALA A 256 74.82 2.56 -43.19
N GLY A 257 73.66 2.47 -42.52
CA GLY A 257 73.56 2.83 -41.10
C GLY A 257 74.42 1.97 -40.17
N ASP A 258 74.72 0.74 -40.58
CA ASP A 258 75.59 -0.24 -39.93
C ASP A 258 77.04 -0.20 -40.41
N ASP A 259 77.35 0.78 -41.25
CA ASP A 259 78.68 0.94 -41.80
C ASP A 259 79.64 1.45 -40.74
N SER A 260 80.74 0.70 -40.55
CA SER A 260 81.81 1.03 -39.60
C SER A 260 82.53 2.36 -39.91
N ARG A 261 82.33 2.92 -41.12
CA ARG A 261 82.78 4.27 -41.48
C ARG A 261 81.98 5.36 -40.78
N ILE A 262 80.77 5.10 -40.28
CA ILE A 262 79.98 6.07 -39.50
C ILE A 262 80.43 5.99 -38.04
N THR A 263 81.45 6.77 -37.71
CA THR A 263 82.03 6.82 -36.36
C THR A 263 81.10 7.55 -35.37
N GLY A 264 80.78 6.89 -34.26
CA GLY A 264 80.01 7.47 -33.14
C GLY A 264 78.47 7.37 -33.25
N ALA A 265 77.93 6.65 -34.24
CA ALA A 265 76.49 6.40 -34.35
C ALA A 265 76.04 5.18 -33.55
N LEU A 266 74.81 5.23 -33.04
CA LEU A 266 74.17 4.08 -32.38
C LEU A 266 73.75 3.04 -33.41
N GLN A 267 74.11 1.78 -33.16
CA GLN A 267 73.83 0.63 -33.98
C GLN A 267 72.49 0.01 -33.60
N LYS A 268 71.61 -0.14 -34.59
CA LYS A 268 70.22 -0.60 -34.39
C LYS A 268 70.16 -2.01 -33.79
N ASP A 269 70.98 -2.93 -34.27
CA ASP A 269 71.03 -4.31 -33.79
C ASP A 269 71.49 -4.40 -32.32
N GLN A 270 72.18 -3.37 -31.84
CA GLN A 270 72.59 -3.28 -30.45
C GLN A 270 71.47 -2.77 -29.53
N ASN A 271 70.38 -2.18 -30.05
CA ASN A 271 69.23 -1.70 -29.26
C ASN A 271 69.63 -0.91 -27.99
N GLY A 272 70.65 -0.06 -28.10
CA GLY A 272 71.18 0.71 -26.99
C GLY A 272 72.18 -0.03 -26.09
N ALA A 273 72.62 -1.23 -26.45
CA ALA A 273 73.70 -1.95 -25.77
C ALA A 273 75.07 -1.26 -25.96
N ASP A 274 75.22 -0.57 -27.08
CA ASP A 274 76.33 0.31 -27.49
C ASP A 274 76.34 1.66 -26.78
N ILE A 275 75.28 2.02 -26.04
CA ILE A 275 75.26 3.23 -25.21
C ILE A 275 76.32 3.06 -24.11
N PRO A 276 77.41 3.86 -24.12
CA PRO A 276 78.52 3.65 -23.18
C PRO A 276 78.11 3.85 -21.72
N ASN A 277 77.12 4.71 -21.47
CA ASN A 277 76.59 4.99 -20.14
C ASN A 277 75.05 5.05 -20.17
N LYS A 278 74.41 3.89 -20.01
CA LYS A 278 72.94 3.75 -19.97
C LYS A 278 72.30 4.57 -18.84
N PRO A 279 72.85 4.61 -17.61
CA PRO A 279 72.34 5.50 -16.56
C PRO A 279 72.32 6.99 -16.97
N LEU A 280 73.42 7.51 -17.52
CA LEU A 280 73.50 8.91 -17.98
C LEU A 280 72.57 9.15 -19.18
N PHE A 281 72.41 8.18 -20.08
CA PHE A 281 71.46 8.26 -21.18
C PHE A 281 70.03 8.42 -20.66
N LEU A 282 69.60 7.57 -19.71
CA LEU A 282 68.28 7.65 -19.07
C LEU A 282 68.06 8.98 -18.34
N GLN A 283 69.11 9.53 -17.70
CA GLN A 283 69.09 10.86 -17.08
C GLN A 283 68.92 11.97 -18.13
N ASN A 284 69.68 11.93 -19.22
CA ASN A 284 69.65 12.93 -20.29
C ASN A 284 68.31 12.97 -21.04
N VAL A 285 67.60 11.83 -21.12
CA VAL A 285 66.24 11.76 -21.71
C VAL A 285 65.13 11.98 -20.67
N GLY A 286 65.46 12.31 -19.42
CA GLY A 286 64.49 12.67 -18.38
C GLY A 286 63.67 11.50 -17.82
N LEU A 287 64.12 10.25 -17.98
CA LEU A 287 63.37 9.06 -17.55
C LEU A 287 63.71 8.58 -16.13
N GLU A 288 64.63 9.24 -15.44
CA GLU A 288 65.09 8.86 -14.10
C GLU A 288 63.95 8.87 -13.07
N GLU A 289 63.14 9.94 -13.06
CA GLU A 289 61.97 10.06 -12.18
C GLU A 289 60.90 9.01 -12.52
N THR A 290 60.61 8.79 -13.80
CA THR A 290 59.64 7.81 -14.28
C THR A 290 60.00 6.39 -13.84
N ILE A 291 61.27 5.99 -13.92
CA ILE A 291 61.73 4.67 -13.47
C ILE A 291 61.57 4.53 -11.95
N ASN A 292 61.95 5.57 -11.19
CA ASN A 292 61.85 5.56 -9.73
C ASN A 292 60.39 5.47 -9.26
N LEU A 293 59.48 6.17 -9.92
CA LEU A 293 58.04 6.10 -9.65
C LEU A 293 57.44 4.75 -10.06
N ALA A 294 57.85 4.20 -11.21
CA ALA A 294 57.33 2.92 -11.72
C ALA A 294 57.80 1.71 -10.89
N LYS A 295 59.01 1.75 -10.31
CA LYS A 295 59.61 0.62 -9.58
C LYS A 295 58.78 0.14 -8.37
N ASN A 296 57.85 0.96 -7.86
CA ASN A 296 56.99 0.63 -6.72
C ASN A 296 55.55 1.17 -6.86
N ALA A 297 55.06 1.48 -8.07
CA ALA A 297 53.73 2.07 -8.25
C ALA A 297 52.59 1.21 -7.65
N VAL A 298 52.76 -0.11 -7.64
CA VAL A 298 51.95 -1.06 -6.84
C VAL A 298 52.88 -2.05 -6.15
N PRO A 299 53.28 -1.81 -4.88
CA PRO A 299 54.13 -2.74 -4.16
C PRO A 299 53.41 -4.08 -3.97
N ALA A 300 54.08 -5.21 -4.21
CA ALA A 300 53.51 -6.55 -4.01
C ALA A 300 53.07 -6.83 -2.56
N THR A 301 53.51 -5.99 -1.60
CA THR A 301 53.09 -6.02 -0.20
C THR A 301 51.75 -5.34 0.06
N ARG A 302 51.25 -4.53 -0.88
CA ARG A 302 49.98 -3.81 -0.72
C ARG A 302 48.82 -4.81 -0.81
N ARG A 303 47.94 -4.76 0.18
CA ARG A 303 46.80 -5.68 0.32
C ARG A 303 45.50 -4.93 0.47
N ILE A 304 44.40 -5.50 -0.03
CA ILE A 304 43.02 -5.13 0.31
C ILE A 304 42.44 -6.31 1.08
N ASN A 305 42.05 -6.09 2.33
CA ASN A 305 41.53 -7.13 3.24
C ASN A 305 42.35 -8.43 3.20
N SER A 306 43.66 -8.29 3.40
CA SER A 306 44.65 -9.38 3.37
C SER A 306 44.96 -10.02 2.01
N LYS A 307 44.31 -9.61 0.91
CA LYS A 307 44.58 -10.10 -0.44
C LYS A 307 45.58 -9.21 -1.18
N PRO A 308 46.66 -9.76 -1.78
CA PRO A 308 47.69 -8.97 -2.46
C PRO A 308 47.19 -8.33 -3.76
N LEU A 309 47.64 -7.12 -4.05
CA LEU A 309 47.35 -6.38 -5.29
C LEU A 309 48.27 -6.78 -6.45
N SER A 310 48.26 -8.07 -6.82
CA SER A 310 49.02 -8.60 -7.98
C SER A 310 48.17 -8.74 -9.26
N GLY A 311 46.89 -8.38 -9.20
CA GLY A 311 45.90 -8.48 -10.28
C GLY A 311 44.50 -8.12 -9.77
N ASP A 312 43.45 -8.57 -10.48
CA ASP A 312 42.06 -8.38 -10.05
C ASP A 312 41.78 -9.14 -8.74
N ILE A 313 41.03 -8.51 -7.83
CA ILE A 313 40.67 -9.07 -6.53
C ILE A 313 39.14 -9.21 -6.44
N THR A 314 38.67 -10.43 -6.19
CA THR A 314 37.29 -10.69 -5.78
C THR A 314 37.19 -10.69 -4.25
N LEU A 315 36.33 -9.82 -3.70
CA LEU A 315 36.01 -9.78 -2.28
C LEU A 315 34.72 -10.57 -2.01
N SER A 316 34.74 -11.35 -0.94
CA SER A 316 33.59 -12.03 -0.36
C SER A 316 33.00 -11.17 0.77
N ALA A 317 31.77 -11.47 1.19
CA ALA A 317 31.16 -10.81 2.35
C ALA A 317 32.03 -10.94 3.61
N GLY A 318 32.66 -12.11 3.81
CA GLY A 318 33.59 -12.34 4.92
C GLY A 318 34.84 -11.46 4.87
N ASP A 319 35.35 -11.12 3.67
CA ASP A 319 36.51 -10.23 3.55
C ASP A 319 36.20 -8.83 4.11
N VAL A 320 34.94 -8.36 4.01
CA VAL A 320 34.52 -7.00 4.41
C VAL A 320 33.71 -6.97 5.71
N GLY A 321 33.60 -8.09 6.43
CA GLY A 321 32.80 -8.18 7.66
C GLY A 321 31.28 -8.11 7.44
N ALA A 322 30.80 -8.39 6.23
CA ALA A 322 29.38 -8.45 5.90
C ALA A 322 28.83 -9.87 6.03
N LEU A 323 27.50 -9.99 6.19
CA LEU A 323 26.80 -11.28 6.15
C LEU A 323 26.60 -11.74 4.69
N PRO A 324 26.93 -12.99 4.32
CA PRO A 324 26.70 -13.49 2.96
C PRO A 324 25.22 -13.55 2.58
N ILE A 325 24.89 -13.32 1.30
CA ILE A 325 23.51 -13.44 0.78
C ILE A 325 22.95 -14.87 0.85
N THR A 326 23.82 -15.87 0.95
CA THR A 326 23.45 -17.29 1.15
C THR A 326 23.08 -17.60 2.61
N GLY A 327 23.05 -16.58 3.48
CA GLY A 327 22.90 -16.74 4.92
C GLY A 327 24.25 -16.92 5.62
N GLY A 328 24.24 -16.67 6.94
CA GLY A 328 25.40 -16.79 7.81
C GLY A 328 24.99 -16.65 9.27
N ARG A 329 25.99 -16.67 10.16
CA ARG A 329 25.78 -16.49 11.60
C ARG A 329 26.40 -15.18 12.06
N LEU A 330 25.59 -14.33 12.69
CA LEU A 330 26.08 -13.21 13.47
C LEU A 330 26.44 -13.73 14.88
N ASN A 331 27.72 -13.61 15.27
CA ASN A 331 28.18 -13.97 16.60
C ASN A 331 28.22 -12.71 17.47
N GLY A 332 27.08 -12.38 18.09
CA GLY A 332 26.93 -11.20 18.94
C GLY A 332 25.61 -10.48 18.71
N SER A 333 25.55 -9.25 19.19
CA SER A 333 24.38 -8.40 19.13
C SER A 333 24.27 -7.66 17.78
N LEU A 334 23.05 -7.40 17.33
CA LEU A 334 22.74 -6.61 16.15
C LEU A 334 22.01 -5.33 16.56
N GLY A 335 22.50 -4.18 16.13
CA GLY A 335 21.80 -2.90 16.29
C GLY A 335 21.32 -2.36 14.96
N ILE A 336 20.06 -1.90 14.90
CA ILE A 336 19.47 -1.27 13.70
C ILE A 336 19.30 0.22 13.99
N GLY A 337 20.14 1.04 13.34
CA GLY A 337 20.15 2.49 13.50
C GLY A 337 20.86 3.00 14.76
N THR A 338 21.50 2.11 15.53
CA THR A 338 22.10 2.38 16.84
C THR A 338 23.04 1.24 17.24
N ASP A 339 23.91 1.47 18.23
CA ASP A 339 24.69 0.40 18.88
C ASP A 339 23.78 -0.47 19.73
N ASN A 340 24.10 -1.75 19.91
CA ASN A 340 23.31 -2.64 20.76
C ASN A 340 23.88 -2.74 22.17
N ALA A 341 23.20 -2.11 23.14
CA ALA A 341 23.52 -2.14 24.57
C ALA A 341 22.83 -3.28 25.34
N LEU A 342 21.81 -3.95 24.78
CA LEU A 342 21.25 -5.18 25.37
C LEU A 342 22.30 -6.29 25.45
N GLY A 343 23.23 -6.34 24.50
CA GLY A 343 24.33 -7.31 24.45
C GLY A 343 23.86 -8.76 24.23
N GLY A 344 24.81 -9.71 24.26
CA GLY A 344 24.54 -11.12 23.99
C GLY A 344 23.96 -11.36 22.59
N ASN A 345 23.10 -12.37 22.44
CA ASN A 345 22.36 -12.63 21.21
C ASN A 345 21.06 -11.80 21.21
N SER A 346 21.11 -10.59 20.66
CA SER A 346 19.98 -9.66 20.67
C SER A 346 19.90 -8.82 19.40
N ILE A 347 18.73 -8.24 19.17
CA ILE A 347 18.45 -7.26 18.13
C ILE A 347 17.83 -6.03 18.81
N VAL A 348 18.39 -4.84 18.61
CA VAL A 348 17.78 -3.56 19.07
C VAL A 348 17.39 -2.68 17.89
N LEU A 349 16.39 -1.82 18.11
CA LEU A 349 15.73 -1.04 17.06
C LEU A 349 15.63 0.44 17.45
N GLY A 350 16.40 1.31 16.79
CA GLY A 350 16.27 2.77 16.92
C GLY A 350 16.89 3.39 18.18
N ASP A 351 16.74 2.75 19.34
CA ASP A 351 17.50 3.03 20.57
C ASP A 351 18.41 1.84 20.91
N ASN A 352 19.40 2.04 21.78
CA ASN A 352 20.40 1.01 22.05
C ASN A 352 19.92 -0.10 23.00
N ASP A 353 18.70 -0.03 23.53
CA ASP A 353 18.23 -0.89 24.62
C ASP A 353 16.74 -1.33 24.54
N THR A 354 16.07 -1.12 23.40
CA THR A 354 14.75 -1.67 23.06
C THR A 354 14.85 -2.69 21.94
N GLY A 355 14.26 -3.88 22.13
CA GLY A 355 14.25 -4.93 21.11
C GLY A 355 14.04 -6.33 21.67
N PHE A 356 14.69 -7.33 21.05
CA PHE A 356 14.55 -8.74 21.40
C PHE A 356 15.89 -9.35 21.81
N LYS A 357 15.89 -10.19 22.84
CA LYS A 357 17.11 -10.81 23.37
C LYS A 357 16.86 -12.28 23.74
N GLN A 358 17.81 -13.15 23.40
CA GLN A 358 17.81 -14.51 23.92
C GLN A 358 18.28 -14.49 25.38
N ASP A 359 17.37 -14.77 26.31
CA ASP A 359 17.63 -14.74 27.77
C ASP A 359 17.97 -16.11 28.35
N GLY A 360 17.94 -17.14 27.51
CA GLY A 360 18.20 -18.53 27.89
C GLY A 360 17.78 -19.47 26.77
N ASP A 361 18.00 -20.77 26.99
CA ASP A 361 17.52 -21.79 26.05
C ASP A 361 15.99 -21.75 25.97
N GLY A 362 15.47 -21.61 24.75
CA GLY A 362 14.02 -21.51 24.49
C GLY A 362 13.32 -20.23 24.96
N VAL A 363 14.04 -19.20 25.43
CA VAL A 363 13.43 -17.96 25.95
C VAL A 363 13.83 -16.74 25.11
N LEU A 364 12.83 -16.14 24.44
CA LEU A 364 12.97 -14.88 23.71
C LEU A 364 12.37 -13.73 24.55
N GLY A 365 13.23 -12.90 25.14
CA GLY A 365 12.83 -11.71 25.89
C GLY A 365 12.50 -10.52 24.99
N ILE A 366 11.52 -9.74 25.42
CA ILE A 366 11.06 -8.49 24.80
C ILE A 366 11.44 -7.35 25.76
N TYR A 367 12.25 -6.42 25.27
CA TYR A 367 12.83 -5.34 26.08
C TYR A 367 12.43 -3.98 25.54
N ALA A 368 12.21 -3.03 26.45
CA ALA A 368 12.06 -1.62 26.14
C ALA A 368 12.83 -0.80 27.18
N ASN A 369 13.70 0.10 26.73
CA ASN A 369 14.53 0.96 27.58
C ASN A 369 15.26 0.17 28.69
N ASN A 370 15.94 -0.91 28.28
CA ASN A 370 16.68 -1.85 29.13
C ASN A 370 15.84 -2.61 30.18
N ALA A 371 14.51 -2.53 30.12
CA ALA A 371 13.60 -3.28 30.97
C ALA A 371 12.91 -4.40 30.18
N ARG A 372 12.86 -5.61 30.74
CA ARG A 372 12.10 -6.72 30.15
C ARG A 372 10.61 -6.48 30.36
N VAL A 373 9.88 -6.27 29.27
CA VAL A 373 8.43 -6.01 29.31
C VAL A 373 7.60 -7.26 29.04
N GLY A 374 8.20 -8.28 28.42
CA GLY A 374 7.56 -9.57 28.15
C GLY A 374 8.55 -10.61 27.65
N TYR A 375 8.08 -11.82 27.36
CA TYR A 375 8.87 -12.88 26.75
C TYR A 375 8.02 -14.00 26.16
N ILE A 376 8.64 -14.80 25.30
CA ILE A 376 8.07 -16.03 24.76
C ILE A 376 8.92 -17.21 25.24
N ASP A 377 8.26 -18.25 25.76
CA ASP A 377 8.85 -19.54 26.08
C ASP A 377 7.92 -20.69 25.65
N ASN A 378 8.24 -21.94 26.04
CA ASN A 378 7.42 -23.12 25.72
C ASN A 378 6.00 -23.09 26.32
N SER A 379 5.73 -22.21 27.29
CA SER A 379 4.41 -22.02 27.90
C SER A 379 3.60 -20.94 27.17
N GLY A 380 4.21 -20.19 26.24
CA GLY A 380 3.54 -19.20 25.40
C GLY A 380 4.14 -17.79 25.52
N LEU A 381 3.31 -16.78 25.25
CA LEU A 381 3.64 -15.36 25.40
C LEU A 381 3.28 -14.90 26.82
N HIS A 382 4.24 -14.29 27.51
CA HIS A 382 4.09 -13.74 28.85
C HIS A 382 4.34 -12.23 28.80
N MET A 383 3.38 -11.44 29.27
CA MET A 383 3.52 -10.01 29.41
C MET A 383 3.71 -9.66 30.89
N LEU A 384 4.77 -8.89 31.19
CA LEU A 384 5.11 -8.48 32.56
C LEU A 384 4.50 -7.14 32.94
N ASN A 385 3.89 -6.46 31.96
CA ASN A 385 3.16 -5.21 32.12
C ASN A 385 1.80 -5.34 31.42
N ASP A 386 0.93 -4.36 31.65
CA ASP A 386 -0.41 -4.34 31.10
C ASP A 386 -0.43 -4.35 29.57
N VAL A 387 -1.45 -4.98 28.99
CA VAL A 387 -1.65 -5.04 27.54
C VAL A 387 -2.77 -4.08 27.16
N TYR A 388 -2.39 -3.00 26.47
CA TYR A 388 -3.30 -1.92 26.09
C TYR A 388 -3.99 -2.17 24.73
N SER A 389 -5.26 -1.79 24.65
CA SER A 389 -6.06 -1.73 23.43
C SER A 389 -6.86 -0.42 23.44
N GLY A 390 -6.27 0.64 22.88
CA GLY A 390 -6.76 2.01 23.07
C GLY A 390 -6.69 2.40 24.56
N ASP A 391 -7.79 2.92 25.10
CA ASP A 391 -7.90 3.29 26.52
C ASP A 391 -8.20 2.10 27.45
N ALA A 392 -8.55 0.94 26.89
CA ALA A 392 -8.77 -0.29 27.65
C ALA A 392 -7.46 -1.05 27.84
N HIS A 393 -7.32 -1.79 28.94
CA HIS A 393 -6.15 -2.66 29.14
C HIS A 393 -6.47 -3.90 29.98
N LEU A 394 -5.72 -4.97 29.71
CA LEU A 394 -5.65 -6.15 30.56
C LEU A 394 -4.50 -5.95 31.57
N GLY A 395 -4.85 -5.92 32.85
CA GLY A 395 -3.89 -5.82 33.94
C GLY A 395 -3.08 -7.11 34.12
N GLY A 396 -1.86 -7.00 34.66
CA GLY A 396 -1.01 -8.17 34.95
C GLY A 396 -1.64 -9.23 35.89
N ASN A 397 -2.71 -8.89 36.61
CA ASN A 397 -3.50 -9.81 37.45
C ASN A 397 -4.68 -10.48 36.72
N GLY A 398 -4.89 -10.18 35.43
CA GLY A 398 -6.00 -10.68 34.62
C GLY A 398 -7.28 -9.85 34.68
N ASP A 399 -7.30 -8.74 35.43
CA ASP A 399 -8.44 -7.82 35.46
C ASP A 399 -8.46 -6.93 34.21
N ILE A 400 -9.64 -6.43 33.84
CA ILE A 400 -9.83 -5.66 32.61
C ILE A 400 -10.33 -4.27 32.97
N PHE A 401 -9.56 -3.25 32.58
CA PHE A 401 -9.98 -1.86 32.68
C PHE A 401 -10.56 -1.37 31.35
N GLY A 402 -11.64 -0.59 31.41
CA GLY A 402 -12.14 0.10 30.22
C GLY A 402 -13.43 0.89 30.43
N SER A 403 -13.75 1.75 29.47
CA SER A 403 -14.94 2.61 29.50
C SER A 403 -16.26 1.83 29.50
N VAL A 404 -16.30 0.63 28.92
CA VAL A 404 -17.47 -0.28 28.96
C VAL A 404 -17.87 -0.62 30.40
N TRP A 405 -16.89 -0.71 31.30
CA TRP A 405 -17.09 -1.04 32.72
C TRP A 405 -17.10 0.21 33.62
N GLY A 406 -16.79 1.39 33.08
CA GLY A 406 -16.61 2.61 33.87
C GLY A 406 -15.40 2.56 34.81
N GLY A 407 -14.42 1.69 34.55
CA GLY A 407 -13.31 1.39 35.45
C GLY A 407 -12.84 -0.06 35.29
N TRP A 408 -12.53 -0.70 36.42
CA TRP A 408 -12.16 -2.13 36.48
C TRP A 408 -13.38 -3.05 36.40
N LEU A 409 -13.24 -4.16 35.68
CA LEU A 409 -14.30 -5.16 35.51
C LEU A 409 -14.69 -5.80 36.85
N ASN A 410 -13.75 -6.04 37.76
CA ASN A 410 -14.07 -6.61 39.07
C ASN A 410 -15.04 -5.72 39.88
N ASP A 411 -14.84 -4.41 39.86
CA ASP A 411 -15.64 -3.41 40.56
C ASP A 411 -17.00 -3.31 39.91
N PHE A 412 -17.03 -3.29 38.57
CA PHE A 412 -18.28 -3.35 37.81
C PHE A 412 -19.11 -4.58 38.21
N LEU A 413 -18.50 -5.77 38.25
CA LEU A 413 -19.22 -7.00 38.61
C LEU A 413 -19.74 -6.96 40.05
N ASN A 414 -18.90 -6.52 40.99
CA ASN A 414 -19.27 -6.44 42.41
C ASN A 414 -20.36 -5.39 42.70
N ASN A 415 -20.41 -4.30 41.93
CA ASN A 415 -21.37 -3.22 42.13
C ASN A 415 -22.69 -3.45 41.38
N ASN A 416 -22.69 -4.23 40.31
CA ASN A 416 -23.88 -4.38 39.44
C ASN A 416 -24.60 -5.74 39.58
N TYR A 417 -23.96 -6.78 40.14
CA TYR A 417 -24.55 -8.10 40.26
C TYR A 417 -24.57 -8.62 41.70
N ASN A 418 -25.65 -9.31 42.05
CA ASN A 418 -25.75 -10.05 43.31
C ASN A 418 -24.79 -11.23 43.31
N ARG A 419 -24.18 -11.51 44.47
CA ARG A 419 -23.33 -12.68 44.69
C ARG A 419 -24.15 -13.95 44.60
N LYS A 420 -23.51 -15.03 44.11
CA LYS A 420 -24.13 -16.35 44.07
C LYS A 420 -24.43 -16.86 45.47
N ASN A 421 -25.70 -17.17 45.72
CA ASN A 421 -26.18 -17.73 46.99
C ASN A 421 -25.54 -19.08 47.30
N THR A 422 -25.36 -19.38 48.59
CA THR A 422 -24.89 -20.69 49.07
C THR A 422 -26.01 -21.43 49.79
N ALA A 423 -26.00 -22.77 49.77
CA ALA A 423 -27.06 -23.57 50.39
C ALA A 423 -26.58 -24.96 50.83
N SER A 424 -27.28 -25.53 51.82
CA SER A 424 -27.31 -26.95 52.14
C SER A 424 -28.72 -27.48 51.86
N LEU A 425 -28.85 -28.37 50.88
CA LEU A 425 -30.14 -28.82 50.33
C LEU A 425 -30.74 -30.03 51.05
N GLY A 426 -30.26 -30.36 52.25
CA GLY A 426 -30.82 -31.46 53.05
C GLY A 426 -32.21 -31.16 53.61
N ASP A 427 -32.87 -32.19 54.13
CA ASP A 427 -34.17 -32.06 54.82
C ASP A 427 -34.08 -31.15 56.07
N TYR A 428 -32.88 -31.04 56.65
CA TYR A 428 -32.51 -30.07 57.68
C TYR A 428 -31.50 -29.08 57.07
N GLY A 429 -32.02 -28.14 56.28
CA GLY A 429 -31.25 -27.38 55.28
C GLY A 429 -31.32 -25.87 55.45
N TRP A 430 -30.56 -25.18 54.62
CA TRP A 430 -30.53 -23.71 54.59
C TRP A 430 -30.13 -23.17 53.22
N VAL A 431 -30.53 -21.93 52.93
CA VAL A 431 -30.01 -21.09 51.84
C VAL A 431 -29.61 -19.73 52.41
N ARG A 432 -28.51 -19.19 51.90
CA ARG A 432 -27.98 -17.88 52.26
C ARG A 432 -27.81 -17.04 51.00
N ASP A 433 -28.41 -15.86 51.03
CA ASP A 433 -28.07 -14.79 50.11
C ASP A 433 -26.72 -14.19 50.50
N GLU A 434 -25.72 -14.40 49.65
CA GLU A 434 -24.35 -13.90 49.90
C GLU A 434 -24.20 -12.39 49.65
N SER A 435 -25.21 -11.75 49.04
CA SER A 435 -25.24 -10.31 48.78
C SER A 435 -25.76 -9.56 50.00
N THR A 436 -26.86 -10.03 50.59
CA THR A 436 -27.53 -9.37 51.72
C THR A 436 -27.18 -9.98 53.08
N GLY A 437 -26.64 -11.19 53.09
CA GLY A 437 -26.43 -11.99 54.30
C GLY A 437 -27.71 -12.64 54.83
N PHE A 438 -28.85 -12.51 54.15
CA PHE A 438 -30.11 -13.11 54.56
C PHE A 438 -30.06 -14.64 54.49
N ILE A 439 -30.54 -15.30 55.53
CA ILE A 439 -30.52 -16.76 55.64
C ILE A 439 -31.96 -17.25 55.85
N MET A 440 -32.32 -18.28 55.10
CA MET A 440 -33.53 -19.07 55.28
C MET A 440 -33.12 -20.48 55.66
N GLN A 441 -33.68 -21.02 56.74
CA GLN A 441 -33.38 -22.37 57.22
C GLN A 441 -34.69 -23.16 57.37
N TRP A 442 -34.64 -24.46 57.18
CA TRP A 442 -35.80 -25.33 57.29
C TRP A 442 -35.45 -26.68 57.91
N GLY A 443 -36.47 -27.35 58.43
CA GLY A 443 -36.34 -28.71 58.89
C GLY A 443 -37.65 -29.34 59.32
N THR A 444 -37.59 -30.64 59.60
CA THR A 444 -38.62 -31.37 60.33
C THR A 444 -38.05 -31.88 61.65
N LEU A 445 -38.91 -31.98 62.65
CA LEU A 445 -38.59 -32.48 63.99
C LEU A 445 -39.54 -33.63 64.31
N GLY A 446 -39.01 -34.76 64.76
CA GLY A 446 -39.83 -35.95 65.11
C GLY A 446 -40.59 -35.82 66.43
N SER A 447 -40.20 -34.90 67.31
CA SER A 447 -40.86 -34.60 68.56
C SER A 447 -40.84 -33.09 68.79
N SER A 448 -41.95 -32.52 69.25
CA SER A 448 -42.14 -31.11 69.59
C SER A 448 -42.17 -30.90 71.12
N ASN A 449 -42.14 -29.63 71.54
CA ASN A 449 -41.98 -29.13 72.91
C ASN A 449 -40.53 -29.19 73.41
N GLY A 450 -39.64 -28.50 72.70
CA GLY A 450 -38.23 -28.42 73.05
C GLY A 450 -37.48 -27.29 72.34
N THR A 451 -36.20 -27.15 72.68
CA THR A 451 -35.26 -26.24 72.02
C THR A 451 -34.35 -27.02 71.09
N TYR A 452 -34.22 -26.56 69.85
CA TYR A 452 -33.48 -27.23 68.78
C TYR A 452 -32.45 -26.28 68.17
N ASN A 453 -31.39 -26.84 67.60
CA ASN A 453 -30.33 -26.08 66.95
C ASN A 453 -30.69 -25.82 65.49
N PHE A 454 -30.45 -24.62 64.99
CA PHE A 454 -30.47 -24.38 63.55
C PHE A 454 -29.36 -25.19 62.84
N PRO A 455 -29.55 -25.56 61.57
CA PRO A 455 -28.48 -26.12 60.73
C PRO A 455 -27.22 -25.25 60.71
N ARG A 456 -27.39 -23.93 60.81
CA ARG A 456 -26.34 -22.92 60.90
C ARG A 456 -26.73 -21.81 61.87
N GLU A 457 -25.77 -21.27 62.62
CA GLU A 457 -26.00 -20.06 63.41
C GLU A 457 -26.26 -18.84 62.51
N PHE A 458 -27.29 -18.04 62.82
CA PHE A 458 -27.50 -16.73 62.19
C PHE A 458 -26.43 -15.75 62.69
N PRO A 459 -25.55 -15.21 61.82
CA PRO A 459 -24.45 -14.34 62.23
C PRO A 459 -24.86 -13.16 63.14
N ALA A 460 -25.97 -12.49 62.85
CA ALA A 460 -26.48 -11.37 63.64
C ALA A 460 -27.70 -11.75 64.49
N SER A 461 -28.77 -12.28 63.90
CA SER A 461 -30.02 -12.61 64.62
C SER A 461 -30.99 -13.44 63.78
N CYS A 462 -31.72 -14.34 64.43
CA CYS A 462 -32.93 -14.93 63.86
C CYS A 462 -34.11 -13.96 64.06
N PHE A 463 -34.78 -13.59 62.97
CA PHE A 463 -35.91 -12.65 63.01
C PHE A 463 -37.21 -13.35 63.38
N ALA A 464 -37.44 -14.53 62.80
CA ALA A 464 -38.67 -15.27 63.00
C ALA A 464 -38.44 -16.77 62.79
N VAL A 465 -39.19 -17.56 63.56
CA VAL A 465 -39.37 -18.99 63.36
C VAL A 465 -40.85 -19.27 63.17
N PHE A 466 -41.16 -19.94 62.08
CA PHE A 466 -42.49 -20.42 61.74
C PHE A 466 -42.49 -21.92 61.96
N VAL A 467 -43.43 -22.42 62.77
CA VAL A 467 -43.58 -23.84 63.05
C VAL A 467 -44.99 -24.24 62.62
N THR A 468 -45.09 -25.33 61.87
CA THR A 468 -46.34 -25.93 61.43
C THR A 468 -46.38 -27.39 61.83
N ASN A 469 -47.58 -27.93 62.00
CA ASN A 469 -47.76 -29.37 62.11
C ASN A 469 -47.36 -30.06 60.80
N THR A 470 -46.83 -31.28 60.88
CA THR A 470 -46.71 -32.16 59.70
C THR A 470 -48.02 -32.93 59.48
N ASN A 471 -48.06 -33.79 58.46
CA ASN A 471 -49.21 -34.64 58.13
C ASN A 471 -49.60 -35.66 59.22
N GLN A 472 -48.83 -35.79 60.32
CA GLN A 472 -49.09 -36.69 61.45
C GLN A 472 -49.66 -35.96 62.68
N GLN A 473 -50.48 -34.93 62.49
CA GLN A 473 -51.01 -34.06 63.57
C GLN A 473 -51.94 -34.78 64.58
N GLY A 474 -52.59 -35.89 64.20
CA GLY A 474 -53.56 -36.58 65.06
C GLY A 474 -54.79 -35.72 65.41
N GLY A 475 -55.77 -36.28 66.15
CA GLY A 475 -57.03 -35.59 66.49
C GLY A 475 -56.95 -34.60 67.67
N SER A 476 -55.80 -34.50 68.34
CA SER A 476 -55.63 -33.80 69.62
C SER A 476 -54.81 -32.50 69.54
N VAL A 477 -54.28 -32.16 68.36
CA VAL A 477 -53.43 -30.97 68.15
C VAL A 477 -54.18 -29.98 67.27
N ASP A 478 -54.26 -28.72 67.72
CA ASP A 478 -54.92 -27.63 66.99
C ASP A 478 -53.91 -26.83 66.14
N ASN A 479 -52.80 -26.41 66.74
CA ASN A 479 -51.80 -25.59 66.07
C ASN A 479 -50.36 -25.85 66.56
N ALA A 480 -49.36 -25.44 65.79
CA ALA A 480 -47.96 -25.42 66.20
C ALA A 480 -47.47 -23.98 66.37
N PHE A 481 -46.47 -23.79 67.23
CA PHE A 481 -45.83 -22.50 67.43
C PHE A 481 -44.35 -22.66 67.75
N GLY A 482 -43.58 -21.61 67.48
CA GLY A 482 -42.19 -21.54 67.86
C GLY A 482 -41.70 -20.09 67.88
N TYR A 483 -40.52 -19.90 68.45
CA TYR A 483 -39.88 -18.60 68.54
C TYR A 483 -38.35 -18.75 68.59
N PRO A 484 -37.60 -17.75 68.11
CA PRO A 484 -36.15 -17.73 68.28
C PRO A 484 -35.77 -17.74 69.77
N VAL A 485 -34.80 -18.59 70.15
CA VAL A 485 -34.23 -18.62 71.50
C VAL A 485 -32.87 -17.93 71.51
N SER A 486 -32.08 -18.14 70.46
CA SER A 486 -30.78 -17.50 70.26
C SER A 486 -30.44 -17.44 68.77
N LYS A 487 -29.22 -16.99 68.44
CA LYS A 487 -28.69 -17.03 67.07
C LYS A 487 -28.54 -18.47 66.53
N SER A 488 -28.38 -19.46 67.41
CA SER A 488 -28.14 -20.85 67.06
C SER A 488 -29.31 -21.78 67.40
N GLN A 489 -30.33 -21.29 68.12
CA GLN A 489 -31.40 -22.13 68.64
C GLN A 489 -32.79 -21.52 68.51
N PHE A 490 -33.80 -22.38 68.42
CA PHE A 490 -35.21 -22.02 68.46
C PHE A 490 -36.01 -23.00 69.31
N PHE A 491 -37.15 -22.53 69.80
CA PHE A 491 -38.13 -23.36 70.48
C PHE A 491 -39.25 -23.73 69.53
N ALA A 492 -39.73 -24.98 69.59
CA ALA A 492 -40.88 -25.44 68.81
C ALA A 492 -41.78 -26.35 69.66
N ALA A 493 -43.09 -26.10 69.61
CA ALA A 493 -44.11 -26.82 70.38
C ALA A 493 -45.46 -26.88 69.63
N THR A 494 -46.36 -27.75 70.10
CA THR A 494 -47.75 -27.87 69.59
C THR A 494 -48.76 -27.58 70.69
N LYS A 495 -49.96 -27.10 70.33
CA LYS A 495 -51.05 -26.75 71.25
C LYS A 495 -52.22 -27.70 71.07
N ALA A 496 -52.83 -28.12 72.19
CA ALA A 496 -53.96 -29.04 72.21
C ALA A 496 -55.26 -28.36 71.73
N SER A 497 -56.19 -29.16 71.22
CA SER A 497 -57.56 -28.73 70.84
C SER A 497 -58.54 -28.65 72.01
N THR A 498 -58.14 -29.10 73.21
CA THR A 498 -58.90 -29.02 74.47
C THR A 498 -58.10 -28.27 75.55
N ASP A 499 -58.77 -27.79 76.60
CA ASP A 499 -58.14 -26.98 77.67
C ASP A 499 -57.02 -27.75 78.40
N GLY A 500 -55.80 -27.56 77.90
CA GLY A 500 -54.56 -28.17 78.36
C GLY A 500 -53.37 -27.60 77.59
N ASN A 501 -52.51 -26.86 78.27
CA ASN A 501 -51.37 -26.18 77.66
C ASN A 501 -50.33 -27.19 77.15
N VAL A 502 -50.07 -27.15 75.84
CA VAL A 502 -48.99 -27.83 75.10
C VAL A 502 -49.08 -29.36 75.02
N VAL A 503 -48.97 -29.93 73.81
CA VAL A 503 -48.92 -31.38 73.58
C VAL A 503 -47.48 -31.80 73.19
N ASN A 504 -47.00 -32.90 73.77
CA ASN A 504 -45.63 -33.40 73.57
C ASN A 504 -45.59 -34.50 72.50
N ASN A 505 -44.42 -34.69 71.89
CA ASN A 505 -44.13 -35.82 70.98
C ASN A 505 -44.88 -35.84 69.64
N TYR A 506 -45.31 -34.68 69.14
CA TYR A 506 -45.88 -34.56 67.79
C TYR A 506 -44.86 -33.99 66.81
N PRO A 507 -44.75 -34.54 65.59
CA PRO A 507 -43.82 -34.04 64.59
C PRO A 507 -44.24 -32.68 64.04
N VAL A 508 -43.27 -31.79 63.89
CA VAL A 508 -43.47 -30.44 63.34
C VAL A 508 -42.48 -30.16 62.21
N ALA A 509 -42.89 -29.36 61.25
CA ALA A 509 -41.99 -28.73 60.29
C ALA A 509 -41.75 -27.28 60.71
N TRP A 510 -40.56 -26.77 60.45
CA TRP A 510 -40.20 -25.42 60.80
C TRP A 510 -39.45 -24.74 59.66
N PHE A 511 -39.59 -23.43 59.63
CA PHE A 511 -38.91 -22.54 58.70
C PHE A 511 -38.47 -21.29 59.48
N ALA A 512 -37.23 -20.86 59.31
CA ALA A 512 -36.67 -19.73 60.02
C ALA A 512 -35.97 -18.77 59.07
N ILE A 513 -36.05 -17.48 59.39
CA ILE A 513 -35.40 -16.40 58.64
C ILE A 513 -34.59 -15.50 59.57
N GLY A 514 -33.48 -14.98 59.06
CA GLY A 514 -32.56 -14.15 59.83
C GLY A 514 -31.37 -13.68 58.99
N ARG A 515 -30.39 -13.07 59.65
CA ARG A 515 -29.12 -12.64 59.04
C ARG A 515 -27.95 -12.79 59.98
#